data_AF-A0A2N3EA35-F1
#
_entry.id   AF-A0A2N3EA35-F1
#
_cell.length_a   1.000
_cell.length_b   1.000
_cell.length_c   1.000
_cell.angle_alpha   90.00
_cell.angle_beta   90.00
_cell.angle_gamma   90.00
#
_symmetry.space_group_name_H-M   'P 1'
#
loop_
_entity.id
_entity.type
_entity.pdbx_description
1 polymer ?
#
loop_
_entity_poly.entity_id
_entity_poly.type
_entity_poly.pdbx_seq_one_letter_code
_entity_poly.pdbx_strand_id
1 'polypeptide(L)'
;VMGETLQVGSAAVEALAVVLKRDMGPVWEPDETFFELLRDRGTINAMLADIAGKSVADQNVAEKASVQKQIIRDCLAGANGRAKVGTWLPRWMHVPARSYREDGAFPPAEAWDRVAGYFGKT
;
A
#
# COMPACT_ATOMS: atom_id res chain seq x y z
N VAL A 1 4.69 -25.95 17.14
CA VAL A 1 4.24 -24.62 17.64
C VAL A 1 5.16 -23.55 17.05
N MET A 2 4.84 -23.05 15.86
CA MET A 2 5.49 -21.91 15.19
C MET A 2 4.47 -21.23 14.26
N GLY A 3 3.57 -22.02 13.65
CA GLY A 3 2.49 -21.52 12.78
C GLY A 3 1.34 -20.80 13.50
N GLU A 4 1.15 -20.99 14.80
CA GLU A 4 0.20 -20.20 15.61
C GLU A 4 0.81 -18.86 16.08
N THR A 5 2.15 -18.70 15.97
CA THR A 5 2.90 -17.58 16.56
C THR A 5 3.14 -16.41 15.60
N LEU A 6 2.63 -16.46 14.37
CA LEU A 6 2.58 -15.33 13.45
C LEU A 6 1.13 -15.13 12.99
N GLN A 7 0.25 -14.82 13.95
CA GLN A 7 -1.05 -14.28 13.61
C GLN A 7 -0.84 -13.05 12.72
N VAL A 8 -1.45 -13.05 11.54
CA VAL A 8 -1.46 -11.91 10.61
C VAL A 8 -1.92 -10.67 11.38
N GLY A 9 -1.10 -9.62 11.38
CA GLY A 9 -1.36 -8.38 12.11
C GLY A 9 -1.05 -8.41 13.61
N SER A 10 -0.30 -9.40 14.11
CA SER A 10 0.22 -9.36 15.48
C SER A 10 1.34 -8.32 15.63
N ALA A 11 1.44 -7.71 16.82
CA ALA A 11 2.48 -6.71 17.10
C ALA A 11 3.91 -7.27 16.98
N ALA A 12 4.11 -8.58 17.18
CA ALA A 12 5.40 -9.23 16.97
C ALA A 12 5.81 -9.29 15.49
N VAL A 13 4.85 -9.50 14.58
CA VAL A 13 5.08 -9.45 13.12
C VAL A 13 5.49 -8.03 12.69
N GLU A 14 4.75 -7.02 13.15
CA GLU A 14 5.05 -5.61 12.82
C GLU A 14 6.40 -5.16 13.39
N ALA A 15 6.73 -5.55 14.62
CA ALA A 15 8.03 -5.31 15.23
C ALA A 15 9.18 -5.95 14.43
N LEU A 16 9.03 -7.21 14.01
CA LEU A 16 10.02 -7.89 13.19
C LEU A 16 10.20 -7.22 11.83
N ALA A 17 9.12 -6.75 11.20
CA ALA A 17 9.21 -6.03 9.93
C ALA A 17 10.12 -4.79 10.06
N VAL A 18 9.99 -4.02 11.15
CA VAL A 18 10.82 -2.84 11.44
C VAL A 18 12.28 -3.21 11.71
N VAL A 19 12.53 -4.26 12.50
CA VAL A 19 13.90 -4.71 12.81
C VAL A 19 14.62 -5.21 11.56
N LEU A 20 13.92 -5.93 10.69
CA LEU A 20 14.50 -6.53 9.50
C LEU A 20 14.73 -5.51 8.36
N LYS A 21 14.16 -4.30 8.46
CA LYS A 21 14.34 -3.17 7.53
C LYS A 21 14.28 -3.56 6.05
N ARG A 22 13.37 -4.45 5.69
CA ARG A 22 13.31 -4.98 4.31
C ARG A 22 12.39 -4.12 3.46
N ASP A 23 12.98 -3.26 2.65
CA ASP A 23 12.26 -2.60 1.57
C ASP A 23 11.89 -3.64 0.50
N MET A 24 10.58 -3.83 0.32
CA MET A 24 10.03 -4.75 -0.67
C MET A 24 9.81 -4.07 -2.03
N GLY A 25 9.96 -2.75 -2.11
CA GLY A 25 9.71 -1.96 -3.32
C GLY A 25 10.51 -2.44 -4.54
N PRO A 26 11.79 -2.83 -4.40
CA PRO A 26 12.58 -3.33 -5.53
C PRO A 26 12.10 -4.66 -6.13
N VAL A 27 11.31 -5.46 -5.39
CA VAL A 27 10.88 -6.81 -5.80
C VAL A 27 9.36 -6.94 -5.92
N TRP A 28 8.63 -5.85 -5.70
CA TRP A 28 7.18 -5.82 -5.78
C TRP A 28 6.74 -5.39 -7.17
N GLU A 29 5.81 -6.16 -7.75
CA GLU A 29 5.10 -5.81 -8.96
C GLU A 29 3.64 -6.27 -8.80
N PRO A 30 2.65 -5.37 -8.91
CA PRO A 30 1.25 -5.76 -8.83
C PRO A 30 0.84 -6.50 -10.09
N ASP A 31 0.29 -7.70 -9.93
CA ASP A 31 -0.24 -8.53 -11.01
C ASP A 31 -1.72 -8.23 -11.31
N GLU A 32 -2.30 -8.94 -12.27
CA GLU A 32 -3.72 -8.73 -12.61
C GLU A 32 -4.64 -9.10 -11.43
N THR A 33 -4.30 -10.15 -10.68
CA THR A 33 -5.03 -10.58 -9.48
C THR A 33 -5.15 -9.46 -8.46
N PHE A 34 -4.05 -8.73 -8.22
CA PHE A 34 -4.04 -7.56 -7.34
C PHE A 34 -5.11 -6.55 -7.78
N PHE A 35 -5.17 -6.20 -9.07
CA PHE A 35 -6.15 -5.25 -9.58
C PHE A 35 -7.58 -5.79 -9.57
N GLU A 36 -7.80 -7.09 -9.77
CA GLU A 36 -9.13 -7.72 -9.70
C GLU A 36 -9.72 -7.68 -8.29
N LEU A 37 -8.87 -7.83 -7.26
CA LEU A 37 -9.27 -7.80 -5.86
C LEU A 37 -9.50 -6.39 -5.32
N LEU A 38 -8.92 -5.35 -5.93
CA LEU A 38 -9.19 -3.95 -5.54
C LEU A 38 -10.63 -3.55 -5.90
N ARG A 39 -11.53 -3.50 -4.91
CA ARG A 39 -12.94 -3.13 -5.12
C ARG A 39 -13.29 -1.73 -4.66
N ASP A 40 -12.61 -1.23 -3.63
CA ASP A 40 -12.92 0.06 -3.02
C ASP A 40 -12.41 1.23 -3.88
N ARG A 41 -13.34 2.10 -4.31
CA ARG A 41 -13.03 3.25 -5.19
C ARG A 41 -12.15 4.28 -4.50
N GLY A 42 -12.35 4.51 -3.20
CA GLY A 42 -11.53 5.46 -2.43
C GLY A 42 -10.08 5.02 -2.36
N THR A 43 -9.85 3.75 -2.04
CA THR A 43 -8.53 3.12 -2.01
C THR A 43 -7.86 3.17 -3.38
N ILE A 44 -8.57 2.85 -4.46
CA ILE A 44 -8.03 2.94 -5.83
C ILE A 44 -7.62 4.38 -6.16
N ASN A 45 -8.43 5.36 -5.81
CA ASN A 45 -8.12 6.77 -6.07
C ASN A 45 -6.90 7.24 -5.25
N ALA A 46 -6.80 6.81 -3.99
CA ALA A 46 -5.66 7.12 -3.15
C ALA A 46 -4.37 6.46 -3.65
N MET A 47 -4.43 5.24 -4.19
CA MET A 47 -3.31 4.61 -4.90
C MET A 47 -2.92 5.40 -6.15
N LEU A 48 -3.91 5.87 -6.92
CA LEU A 48 -3.66 6.71 -8.07
C LEU A 48 -2.96 8.01 -7.65
N ALA A 49 -3.31 8.59 -6.51
CA ALA A 49 -2.63 9.78 -5.97
C ALA A 49 -1.16 9.49 -5.60
N ASP A 50 -0.88 8.32 -5.01
CA ASP A 50 0.49 7.91 -4.67
C ASP A 50 1.37 7.71 -5.92
N ILE A 51 0.78 7.24 -7.03
CA ILE A 51 1.52 6.84 -8.24
C ILE A 51 1.59 7.96 -9.28
N ALA A 52 0.46 8.59 -9.59
CA ALA A 52 0.33 9.61 -10.64
C ALA A 52 0.27 11.04 -10.11
N GLY A 53 0.26 11.20 -8.78
CA GLY A 53 0.14 12.49 -8.11
C GLY A 53 -1.31 12.92 -7.86
N LYS A 54 -1.49 13.75 -6.83
CA LYS A 54 -2.79 14.21 -6.35
C LYS A 54 -3.65 14.88 -7.44
N SER A 55 -3.04 15.72 -8.28
CA SER A 55 -3.77 16.41 -9.36
C SER A 55 -4.43 15.44 -10.34
N VAL A 56 -3.77 14.32 -10.66
CA VAL A 56 -4.33 13.31 -11.56
C VAL A 56 -5.46 12.55 -10.85
N ALA A 57 -5.28 12.22 -9.57
CA ALA A 57 -6.31 11.56 -8.79
C ALA A 57 -7.57 12.42 -8.65
N ASP A 58 -7.43 13.72 -8.36
CA ASP A 58 -8.53 14.66 -8.21
C ASP A 58 -9.33 14.80 -9.52
N GLN A 59 -8.65 14.85 -10.68
CA GLN A 59 -9.29 14.88 -12.00
C GLN A 59 -10.05 13.60 -12.34
N ASN A 60 -9.66 12.45 -11.75
CA ASN A 60 -10.23 11.15 -12.04
C ASN A 60 -11.11 10.61 -10.89
N VAL A 61 -11.43 11.42 -9.87
CA VAL A 61 -12.18 10.97 -8.69
C VAL A 61 -13.57 10.44 -9.05
N ALA A 62 -14.23 11.09 -10.02
CA ALA A 62 -15.57 10.71 -10.49
C ALA A 62 -15.53 9.54 -11.49
N GLU A 63 -14.37 9.22 -12.06
CA GLU A 63 -14.22 8.16 -13.06
C GLU A 63 -14.49 6.77 -12.51
N LYS A 64 -14.81 5.84 -13.42
CA LYS A 64 -14.99 4.42 -13.08
C LYS A 64 -13.71 3.83 -12.49
N ALA A 65 -13.85 2.91 -11.54
CA ALA A 65 -12.73 2.19 -10.93
C ALA A 65 -11.80 1.54 -11.98
N SER A 66 -12.37 1.00 -13.07
CA SER A 66 -11.59 0.39 -14.16
C SER A 66 -10.68 1.39 -14.86
N VAL A 67 -11.14 2.63 -15.07
CA VAL A 67 -10.35 3.70 -15.68
C VAL A 67 -9.19 4.10 -14.75
N GLN A 68 -9.47 4.30 -13.46
CA GLN A 68 -8.43 4.63 -12.47
C GLN A 68 -7.37 3.52 -12.36
N LYS A 69 -7.79 2.25 -12.33
CA LYS A 69 -6.87 1.09 -12.36
C LYS A 69 -6.04 1.06 -13.65
N GLN A 70 -6.61 1.41 -14.79
CA GLN A 70 -5.86 1.46 -16.04
C GLN A 70 -4.77 2.54 -15.99
N ILE A 71 -5.07 3.72 -15.45
CA ILE A 71 -4.06 4.78 -15.28
C ILE A 71 -2.93 4.29 -14.37
N ILE A 72 -3.26 3.60 -13.28
CA ILE A 72 -2.26 3.00 -12.39
C ILE A 72 -1.36 2.02 -13.16
N ARG A 73 -1.95 1.08 -13.92
CA ARG A 73 -1.19 0.13 -14.76
C ARG A 73 -0.27 0.84 -15.74
N ASP A 74 -0.78 1.88 -16.42
CA ASP A 74 -0.02 2.65 -17.39
C ASP A 74 1.19 3.35 -16.75
N CYS A 75 1.03 3.93 -15.56
CA CYS A 75 2.13 4.54 -14.80
C CYS A 75 3.18 3.51 -14.38
N LEU A 76 2.77 2.32 -13.91
CA LEU A 76 3.70 1.28 -13.48
C LEU A 76 4.46 0.64 -14.65
N ALA A 77 3.81 0.53 -15.81
CA ALA A 77 4.43 0.04 -17.04
C ALA A 77 5.29 1.10 -17.74
N GLY A 78 5.04 2.39 -17.51
CA GLY A 78 5.61 3.48 -18.32
C GLY A 78 5.00 3.54 -19.73
N ALA A 79 3.70 3.25 -19.84
CA ALA A 79 2.97 3.17 -21.09
C ALA A 79 2.04 4.37 -21.30
N ASN A 80 1.47 4.49 -22.51
CA ASN A 80 0.45 5.49 -22.85
C ASN A 80 0.89 6.94 -22.53
N GLY A 81 2.16 7.26 -22.78
CA GLY A 81 2.73 8.60 -22.56
C GLY A 81 3.02 8.95 -21.10
N ARG A 82 2.91 7.99 -20.17
CA ARG A 82 3.19 8.20 -18.74
C ARG A 82 4.60 7.75 -18.39
N ALA A 83 5.26 8.51 -17.52
CA ALA A 83 6.57 8.12 -17.00
C ALA A 83 6.44 6.85 -16.14
N LYS A 84 7.42 5.94 -16.28
CA LYS A 84 7.45 4.72 -15.49
C LYS A 84 7.70 5.04 -14.03
N VAL A 85 6.79 4.62 -13.16
CA VAL A 85 6.97 4.68 -11.71
C VAL A 85 7.58 3.37 -11.24
N GLY A 86 8.84 3.42 -10.83
CA GLY A 86 9.52 2.30 -10.19
C GLY A 86 9.21 2.21 -8.70
N THR A 87 9.35 1.01 -8.14
CA THR A 87 9.42 0.76 -6.68
C THR A 87 8.22 1.24 -5.84
N TRP A 88 7.05 1.43 -6.46
CA TRP A 88 5.85 1.76 -5.70
C TRP A 88 5.41 0.57 -4.85
N LEU A 89 5.02 0.82 -3.60
CA LEU A 89 4.40 -0.15 -2.72
C LEU A 89 3.04 0.38 -2.25
N PRO A 90 1.98 -0.46 -2.24
CA PRO A 90 0.74 -0.13 -1.53
C PRO A 90 1.05 0.24 -0.07
N ARG A 91 0.37 1.26 0.48
CA ARG A 91 0.60 1.77 1.85
C ARG A 91 0.65 0.67 2.93
N TRP A 92 -0.18 -0.37 2.81
CA TRP A 92 -0.22 -1.49 3.76
C TRP A 92 0.99 -2.45 3.65
N MET A 93 1.80 -2.34 2.61
CA MET A 93 3.06 -3.09 2.44
C MET A 93 4.30 -2.30 2.88
N HIS A 94 4.14 -1.04 3.30
CA HIS A 94 5.23 -0.29 3.93
C HIS A 94 5.49 -0.80 5.34
N VAL A 95 6.65 -0.44 5.89
CA VAL A 95 7.02 -0.73 7.26
C VAL A 95 7.31 0.60 7.97
N PRO A 96 6.49 1.02 8.95
CA PRO A 96 5.25 0.37 9.40
C PRO A 96 4.13 0.41 8.35
N ALA A 97 3.20 -0.55 8.42
CA ALA A 97 2.06 -0.62 7.53
C ALA A 97 1.12 0.59 7.71
N ARG A 98 0.64 1.16 6.61
CA ARG A 98 -0.26 2.33 6.61
C ARG A 98 -1.57 2.02 5.91
N SER A 99 -2.65 2.63 6.41
CA SER A 99 -3.98 2.54 5.79
C SER A 99 -4.11 3.49 4.59
N TYR A 100 -4.95 3.10 3.62
CA TYR A 100 -5.49 4.03 2.61
C TYR A 100 -6.77 4.72 3.06
N ARG A 101 -7.45 4.14 4.05
CA ARG A 101 -8.68 4.66 4.62
C ARG A 101 -8.37 5.51 5.84
N GLU A 102 -9.00 6.68 5.90
CA GLU A 102 -9.00 7.54 7.09
C GLU A 102 -10.12 7.12 8.07
N ASP A 103 -11.12 6.37 7.59
CA ASP A 103 -12.35 6.02 8.30
C ASP A 103 -12.38 4.55 8.75
N GLY A 104 -11.51 4.18 9.70
CA GLY A 104 -11.66 2.88 10.35
C GLY A 104 -10.41 2.33 11.01
N ALA A 105 -10.63 1.31 11.83
CA ALA A 105 -9.57 0.51 12.42
C ALA A 105 -8.74 -0.16 11.33
N PHE A 106 -7.42 0.03 11.37
CA PHE A 106 -6.46 -0.69 10.54
C PHE A 106 -5.55 -1.49 11.50
N PRO A 107 -5.87 -2.76 11.79
CA PRO A 107 -5.22 -3.54 12.83
C PRO A 107 -3.68 -3.58 12.76
N PRO A 108 -3.04 -3.62 11.57
CA PRO A 108 -1.58 -3.55 11.49
C PRO A 108 -0.98 -2.25 12.03
N ALA A 109 -1.57 -1.09 11.73
CA ALA A 109 -1.09 0.18 12.29
C ALA A 109 -1.34 0.25 13.80
N GLU A 110 -2.50 -0.21 14.28
CA GLU A 110 -2.78 -0.27 15.72
C GLU A 110 -1.83 -1.23 16.46
N ALA A 111 -1.47 -2.36 15.83
CA ALA A 111 -0.51 -3.31 16.38
C ALA A 111 0.90 -2.68 16.45
N TRP A 112 1.30 -1.92 15.43
CA TRP A 112 2.54 -1.14 15.44
C TRP A 112 2.55 -0.08 16.54
N ASP A 113 1.49 0.71 16.70
CA ASP A 113 1.40 1.77 17.71
C ASP A 113 1.65 1.25 19.14
N ARG A 114 1.23 0.01 19.44
CA ARG A 114 1.46 -0.63 20.75
C ARG A 114 2.93 -0.94 21.03
N VAL A 115 3.77 -1.09 20.00
CA VAL A 115 5.18 -1.49 20.14
C VAL A 115 6.16 -0.42 19.67
N ALA A 116 5.70 0.61 18.96
CA ALA A 116 6.53 1.68 18.42
C ALA A 116 7.42 2.35 19.49
N GLY A 117 6.90 2.50 20.72
CA GLY A 117 7.64 3.07 21.85
C GLY A 117 8.93 2.32 22.23
N TYR A 118 9.07 1.04 21.85
CA TYR A 118 10.27 0.25 22.13
C TYR A 118 11.39 0.43 21.09
N PHE A 119 11.11 1.05 19.93
CA PHE A 119 12.06 1.16 18.82
C PHE A 119 12.75 2.53 18.71
N GLY A 120 12.53 3.42 19.68
CA GLY A 120 13.01 4.81 19.62
C GLY A 120 12.23 5.64 18.60
N LYS A 121 12.24 6.97 18.74
CA LYS A 121 11.66 7.84 17.72
C LYS A 121 12.52 7.75 16.45
N THR A 122 12.04 7.03 15.44
CA THR A 122 12.56 7.09 14.08
C THR A 122 12.34 8.48 13.49
#